data_AF-A0A6H3NRH9-F1
#
_entry.id   AF-A0A6H3NRH9-F1
#
_cell.length_a   1.000
_cell.length_b   1.000
_cell.length_c   1.000
_cell.angle_alpha   90.00
_cell.angle_beta   90.00
_cell.angle_gamma   90.00
#
_symmetry.space_group_name_H-M   'P 1'
#
loop_
_entity.id
_entity.type
_entity.pdbx_description
1 polymer ?
#
loop_
_entity_poly.entity_id
_entity_poly.type
_entity_poly.pdbx_seq_one_letter_code
_entity_poly.pdbx_strand_id
1 'polypeptide(L)'
;MKANIQSNFYDNLQRARDLAQVFLNTQTLNNQSPSLYDDDILRAAVVFLHATLEDLLRGTFKFLIGNKGPLLWKKIPLYGYTDRNQPKGFTFENLESFKDPKVKELFDKSVDEYLNYNNYNKIQDICIMFQDLDINNRQFKEIFPILEKMIERRHNIVHRADRQGTLDELNFNLTPISYTELLNWINNLDKFGEILFNSI
;
A
#
# COMPACT_ATOMS: atom_id res chain seq x y z
N MET A 1 18.79 2.49 -4.71
CA MET A 1 17.34 2.73 -4.57
C MET A 1 16.55 1.44 -4.56
N LYS A 2 16.61 0.60 -5.61
CA LYS A 2 15.99 -0.76 -5.62
C LYS A 2 16.29 -1.58 -4.35
N ALA A 3 17.58 -1.70 -3.99
CA ALA A 3 17.98 -2.43 -2.77
C ALA A 3 17.37 -1.85 -1.48
N ASN A 4 17.19 -0.54 -1.39
CA ASN A 4 16.58 0.10 -0.21
C ASN A 4 15.07 -0.20 -0.16
N ILE A 5 14.38 -0.16 -1.30
CA ILE A 5 12.95 -0.52 -1.40
C ILE A 5 12.77 -1.98 -1.00
N GLN A 6 13.66 -2.86 -1.49
CA GLN A 6 13.65 -4.27 -1.16
C GLN A 6 13.91 -4.53 0.33
N SER A 7 14.92 -3.90 0.92
CA SER A 7 15.19 -3.99 2.36
C SER A 7 13.99 -3.53 3.18
N ASN A 8 13.48 -2.32 2.91
CA ASN A 8 12.34 -1.76 3.63
C ASN A 8 11.10 -2.65 3.53
N PHE A 9 10.83 -3.22 2.34
CA PHE A 9 9.73 -4.13 2.13
C PHE A 9 9.85 -5.38 3.00
N TYR A 10 11.01 -6.05 3.00
CA TYR A 10 11.21 -7.25 3.81
C TYR A 10 11.23 -6.97 5.31
N ASP A 11 11.79 -5.83 5.73
CA ASP A 11 11.75 -5.39 7.13
C ASP A 11 10.29 -5.16 7.60
N ASN A 12 9.48 -4.49 6.78
CA ASN A 12 8.06 -4.29 7.07
C ASN A 12 7.26 -5.59 7.01
N LEU A 13 7.59 -6.50 6.10
CA LEU A 13 6.95 -7.82 6.05
C LEU A 13 7.28 -8.64 7.30
N GLN A 14 8.53 -8.60 7.78
CA GLN A 14 8.93 -9.26 9.02
C GLN A 14 8.18 -8.68 10.21
N ARG A 15 8.04 -7.36 10.31
CA ARG A 15 7.23 -6.71 11.36
C ARG A 15 5.77 -7.17 11.36
N ALA A 16 5.17 -7.41 10.19
CA ALA A 16 3.83 -7.99 10.09
C ALA A 16 3.78 -9.45 10.58
N ARG A 17 4.82 -10.25 10.31
CA ARG A 17 4.98 -11.61 10.86
C ARG A 17 5.11 -11.57 12.39
N ASP A 18 5.89 -10.63 12.91
CA ASP A 18 6.09 -10.47 14.36
C ASP A 18 4.77 -10.15 15.08
N LEU A 19 3.93 -9.28 14.51
CA LEU A 19 2.57 -9.03 15.04
C LEU A 19 1.71 -10.29 15.07
N ALA A 20 1.75 -11.09 14.00
CA ALA A 20 1.05 -12.37 13.96
C ALA A 20 1.58 -13.35 15.02
N GLN A 21 2.89 -13.33 15.29
CA GLN A 21 3.50 -14.15 16.33
C GLN A 21 3.14 -13.68 17.74
N VAL A 22 3.03 -12.36 17.97
CA VAL A 22 2.54 -11.81 19.24
C VAL A 22 1.14 -12.34 19.54
N PHE A 23 0.24 -12.40 18.56
CA PHE A 23 -1.08 -13.02 18.72
C PHE A 23 -0.95 -14.47 19.22
N LEU A 24 -0.14 -15.32 18.58
CA LEU A 24 0.06 -16.70 19.04
C LEU A 24 0.59 -16.78 20.47
N ASN A 25 1.54 -15.92 20.83
CA ASN A 25 2.12 -15.89 22.16
C ASN A 25 1.10 -15.49 23.23
N THR A 26 0.16 -14.59 22.91
CA THR A 26 -0.94 -14.25 23.84
C THR A 26 -1.90 -15.42 24.06
N GLN A 27 -2.13 -16.25 23.04
CA GLN A 27 -2.98 -17.43 23.17
C GLN A 27 -2.34 -18.53 24.04
N THR A 28 -1.03 -18.77 23.88
CA THR A 28 -0.32 -19.81 24.64
C THR A 28 -0.15 -19.45 26.12
N LEU A 29 0.00 -18.16 26.45
CA LEU A 29 0.13 -17.71 27.83
C LEU A 29 -1.18 -17.76 28.61
N ASN A 30 -2.31 -17.51 27.94
CA ASN A 30 -3.60 -17.37 28.61
C ASN A 30 -4.37 -18.69 28.79
N ASN A 31 -3.97 -19.80 28.14
CA ASN A 31 -4.67 -21.10 28.18
C ASN A 31 -6.21 -20.99 27.95
N GLN A 32 -6.65 -19.94 27.27
CA GLN A 32 -8.05 -19.63 27.01
C GLN A 32 -8.31 -19.67 25.51
N SER A 33 -9.54 -19.97 25.11
CA SER A 33 -9.95 -19.82 23.72
C SER A 33 -9.87 -18.33 23.32
N PRO A 34 -9.38 -18.01 22.10
CA PRO A 34 -9.26 -16.63 21.65
C PRO A 34 -10.58 -15.89 21.78
N SER A 35 -10.55 -14.72 22.42
CA SER A 35 -11.67 -13.79 22.34
C SER A 35 -11.61 -13.04 21.00
N LEU A 36 -12.76 -12.55 20.51
CA LEU A 36 -12.81 -11.72 19.30
C LEU A 36 -12.01 -10.42 19.41
N TYR A 37 -11.62 -10.01 20.62
CA TYR A 37 -10.78 -8.85 20.89
C TYR A 37 -9.29 -9.19 20.75
N ASP A 38 -8.88 -10.44 20.98
CA ASP A 38 -7.49 -10.86 20.75
C ASP A 38 -7.14 -10.82 19.26
N ASP A 39 -8.16 -11.01 18.40
CA ASP A 39 -8.05 -10.85 16.94
C ASP A 39 -7.70 -9.40 16.53
N ASP A 40 -7.80 -8.40 17.41
CA ASP A 40 -7.43 -7.02 17.07
C ASP A 40 -5.94 -6.87 16.76
N ILE A 41 -5.10 -7.74 17.33
CA ILE A 41 -3.68 -7.83 16.96
C ILE A 41 -3.55 -8.24 15.48
N LEU A 42 -4.37 -9.20 15.03
CA LEU A 42 -4.40 -9.64 13.63
C LEU A 42 -4.98 -8.54 12.72
N ARG A 43 -6.02 -7.82 13.16
CA ARG A 43 -6.59 -6.69 12.40
C ARG A 43 -5.57 -5.56 12.23
N ALA A 44 -4.83 -5.22 13.29
CA ALA A 44 -3.73 -4.26 13.22
C ALA A 44 -2.64 -4.72 12.24
N ALA A 45 -2.31 -6.02 12.26
CA ALA A 45 -1.36 -6.60 11.33
C ALA A 45 -1.84 -6.52 9.87
N VAL A 46 -3.13 -6.69 9.57
CA VAL A 46 -3.69 -6.50 8.22
C VAL A 46 -3.54 -5.05 7.74
N VAL A 47 -3.87 -4.08 8.60
CA VAL A 47 -3.72 -2.66 8.26
C VAL A 47 -2.26 -2.33 7.97
N PHE A 48 -1.35 -2.82 8.80
CA PHE A 48 0.08 -2.64 8.61
C PHE A 48 0.59 -3.36 7.34
N LEU A 49 0.12 -4.58 7.05
CA LEU A 49 0.47 -5.33 5.85
C LEU A 49 0.04 -4.60 4.57
N HIS A 50 -1.13 -3.97 4.57
CA HIS A 50 -1.55 -3.12 3.47
C HIS A 50 -0.66 -1.88 3.33
N ALA A 51 -0.28 -1.24 4.43
CA ALA A 51 0.67 -0.11 4.38
C ALA A 51 2.02 -0.54 3.79
N THR A 52 2.49 -1.76 4.09
CA THR A 52 3.68 -2.36 3.47
C THR A 52 3.54 -2.51 1.96
N LEU A 53 2.37 -2.93 1.46
CA LEU A 53 2.09 -2.99 0.02
C LEU A 53 2.13 -1.58 -0.61
N GLU A 54 1.47 -0.59 0.01
CA GLU A 54 1.45 0.78 -0.53
C GLU A 54 2.86 1.41 -0.56
N ASP A 55 3.67 1.19 0.47
CA ASP A 55 5.05 1.67 0.52
C ASP A 55 5.92 1.03 -0.57
N LEU A 56 5.78 -0.28 -0.79
CA LEU A 56 6.44 -0.99 -1.90
C LEU A 56 6.07 -0.39 -3.26
N LEU A 57 4.78 -0.16 -3.51
CA LEU A 57 4.27 0.38 -4.77
C LEU A 57 4.76 1.82 -5.01
N ARG A 58 4.72 2.67 -3.97
CA ARG A 58 5.22 4.06 -4.03
C ARG A 58 6.72 4.11 -4.28
N GLY A 59 7.49 3.28 -3.56
CA GLY A 59 8.92 3.12 -3.78
C GLY A 59 9.24 2.68 -5.21
N THR A 60 8.48 1.71 -5.72
CA THR A 60 8.64 1.18 -7.09
C THR A 60 8.33 2.25 -8.14
N PHE A 61 7.24 3.00 -7.96
CA PHE A 61 6.88 4.11 -8.84
C PHE A 61 7.98 5.18 -8.87
N LYS A 62 8.45 5.61 -7.68
CA LYS A 62 9.51 6.61 -7.56
C LYS A 62 10.82 6.14 -8.20
N PHE A 63 11.15 4.85 -8.08
CA PHE A 63 12.33 4.27 -8.70
C PHE A 63 12.26 4.27 -10.23
N LEU A 64 11.10 3.93 -10.79
CA LEU A 64 10.95 3.73 -12.23
C LEU A 64 10.62 5.00 -13.00
N ILE A 65 9.95 5.98 -12.39
CA ILE A 65 9.49 7.18 -13.10
C ILE A 65 10.61 7.97 -13.75
N GLY A 66 11.80 8.03 -13.13
CA GLY A 66 12.95 8.75 -13.68
C GLY A 66 13.41 8.25 -15.05
N ASN A 67 13.10 6.98 -15.37
CA ASN A 67 13.43 6.35 -16.65
C ASN A 67 12.25 6.38 -17.64
N LYS A 68 11.08 6.84 -17.22
CA LYS A 68 9.88 6.91 -18.07
C LYS A 68 9.78 8.31 -18.68
N GLY A 69 9.46 8.32 -19.98
CA GLY A 69 9.45 9.52 -20.80
C GLY A 69 8.37 10.56 -20.42
N PRO A 70 8.24 11.62 -21.22
CA PRO A 70 7.41 12.80 -20.92
C PRO A 70 5.92 12.52 -20.65
N LEU A 71 5.39 11.39 -21.13
CA LEU A 71 3.97 11.05 -21.02
C LEU A 71 3.52 10.79 -19.57
N LEU A 72 4.38 10.19 -18.73
CA LEU A 72 4.03 9.94 -17.33
C LEU A 72 4.10 11.23 -16.51
N TRP A 73 5.06 12.09 -16.81
CA TRP A 73 5.21 13.41 -16.19
C TRP A 73 4.01 14.33 -16.42
N LYS A 74 3.28 14.17 -17.53
CA LYS A 74 2.03 14.91 -17.78
C LYS A 74 0.97 14.69 -16.69
N LYS A 75 0.98 13.54 -16.01
CA LYS A 75 0.03 13.22 -14.94
C LYS A 75 0.41 13.81 -13.58
N ILE A 76 1.67 14.21 -13.41
CA ILE A 76 2.21 14.66 -12.13
C ILE A 76 2.11 16.18 -12.06
N PRO A 77 1.28 16.73 -11.16
CA PRO A 77 1.20 18.17 -10.96
C PRO A 77 2.50 18.71 -10.37
N LEU A 78 2.75 20.00 -10.60
CA LEU A 78 3.83 20.71 -9.94
C LEU A 78 3.59 20.75 -8.42
N TYR A 79 4.62 20.46 -7.64
CA TYR A 79 4.59 20.54 -6.18
C TYR A 79 3.98 21.87 -5.69
N GLY A 80 3.03 21.80 -4.77
CA GLY A 80 2.31 22.95 -4.22
C GLY A 80 1.25 23.57 -5.13
N TYR A 81 1.07 23.06 -6.36
CA TYR A 81 0.10 23.55 -7.35
C TYR A 81 -0.84 22.42 -7.81
N THR A 82 -1.46 21.76 -6.83
CA THR A 82 -2.40 20.65 -7.06
C THR A 82 -3.69 20.87 -6.26
N ASP A 83 -4.80 20.30 -6.75
CA ASP A 83 -6.00 20.08 -5.95
C ASP A 83 -6.33 18.60 -6.01
N ARG A 84 -6.03 17.88 -4.93
CA ARG A 84 -6.22 16.42 -4.83
C ARG A 84 -5.60 15.67 -6.03
N ASN A 85 -4.33 15.94 -6.33
CA ASN A 85 -3.59 15.34 -7.46
C ASN A 85 -4.06 15.75 -8.87
N GLN A 86 -4.97 16.71 -9.03
CA GLN A 86 -5.32 17.18 -10.37
C GLN A 86 -4.30 18.21 -10.89
N PRO A 87 -3.71 17.98 -12.09
CA PRO A 87 -2.84 18.97 -12.73
C PRO A 87 -3.58 20.29 -12.97
N LYS A 88 -3.06 21.36 -12.38
CA LYS A 88 -3.48 22.73 -12.67
C LYS A 88 -2.44 23.40 -13.58
N GLY A 89 -2.92 24.23 -14.50
CA GLY A 89 -2.02 25.12 -15.25
C GLY A 89 -1.32 26.07 -14.28
N PHE A 90 -0.04 26.34 -14.51
CA PHE A 90 0.75 27.31 -13.76
C PHE A 90 1.44 28.26 -14.74
N THR A 91 1.79 29.44 -14.25
CA THR A 91 2.52 30.49 -14.97
C THR A 91 3.95 30.59 -14.47
N PHE A 92 4.79 31.38 -15.12
CA PHE A 92 6.16 31.64 -14.64
C PHE A 92 6.20 32.37 -13.30
N GLU A 93 5.18 33.18 -12.97
CA GLU A 93 5.07 33.82 -11.65
C GLU A 93 4.99 32.77 -10.54
N ASN A 94 4.27 31.67 -10.78
CA ASN A 94 4.14 30.57 -9.84
C ASN A 94 5.48 29.84 -9.56
N LEU A 95 6.48 30.02 -10.41
CA LEU A 95 7.81 29.44 -10.23
C LEU A 95 8.74 30.31 -9.38
N GLU A 96 8.34 31.52 -8.99
CA GLU A 96 9.16 32.40 -8.15
C GLU A 96 9.53 31.76 -6.81
N SER A 97 8.61 30.98 -6.22
CA SER A 97 8.84 30.23 -4.98
C SER A 97 9.83 29.07 -5.13
N PHE A 98 10.27 28.75 -6.35
CA PHE A 98 11.18 27.64 -6.67
C PHE A 98 12.52 28.12 -7.26
N LYS A 99 12.89 29.39 -7.06
CA LYS A 99 14.17 29.95 -7.56
C LYS A 99 15.41 29.27 -6.99
N ASP A 100 15.36 28.84 -5.72
CA ASP A 100 16.48 28.22 -5.02
C ASP A 100 16.65 26.72 -5.28
N PRO A 101 15.60 25.86 -5.27
CA PRO A 101 15.77 24.43 -5.51
C PRO A 101 16.28 24.12 -6.92
N LYS A 102 17.09 23.07 -7.03
CA LYS A 102 17.49 22.53 -8.33
C LYS A 102 16.25 21.98 -9.04
N VAL A 103 16.21 22.08 -10.37
CA VAL A 103 15.13 21.51 -11.21
C VAL A 103 14.83 20.05 -10.82
N LYS A 104 15.86 19.23 -10.59
CA LYS A 104 15.69 17.84 -10.14
C LYS A 104 14.92 17.72 -8.83
N GLU A 105 15.22 18.58 -7.85
CA GLU A 105 14.54 18.58 -6.54
C GLU A 105 13.05 18.91 -6.69
N LEU A 106 12.70 19.79 -7.63
CA LEU A 106 11.32 20.10 -7.95
C LEU A 106 10.57 18.89 -8.50
N PHE A 107 11.20 18.13 -9.41
CA PHE A 107 10.65 16.86 -9.90
C PHE A 107 10.49 15.84 -8.76
N ASP A 108 11.53 15.63 -7.94
CA ASP A 108 11.47 14.69 -6.82
C ASP A 108 10.34 15.04 -5.84
N LYS A 109 10.19 16.32 -5.46
CA LYS A 109 9.10 16.80 -4.58
C LYS A 109 7.72 16.65 -5.20
N SER A 110 7.60 16.89 -6.50
CA SER A 110 6.32 16.75 -7.23
C SER A 110 5.88 15.29 -7.28
N VAL A 111 6.82 14.36 -7.50
CA VAL A 111 6.55 12.91 -7.42
C VAL A 111 6.13 12.51 -6.00
N ASP A 112 6.84 12.99 -4.99
CA ASP A 112 6.55 12.65 -3.59
C ASP A 112 5.15 13.14 -3.18
N GLU A 113 4.77 14.37 -3.53
CA GLU A 113 3.43 14.88 -3.28
C GLU A 113 2.36 14.10 -4.08
N TYR A 114 2.61 13.84 -5.36
CA TYR A 114 1.70 13.05 -6.19
C TYR A 114 1.46 11.65 -5.59
N LEU A 115 2.52 10.98 -5.14
CA LEU A 115 2.40 9.67 -4.52
C LEU A 115 1.67 9.75 -3.17
N ASN A 116 1.84 10.81 -2.39
CA ASN A 116 1.17 10.99 -1.09
C ASN A 116 -0.35 10.84 -1.17
N TYR A 117 -0.97 11.34 -2.24
CA TYR A 117 -2.42 11.27 -2.44
C TYR A 117 -2.89 10.06 -3.27
N ASN A 118 -1.98 9.21 -3.78
CA ASN A 118 -2.33 8.01 -4.51
C ASN A 118 -2.48 6.81 -3.57
N ASN A 119 -3.70 6.35 -3.38
CA ASN A 119 -4.00 5.19 -2.56
C ASN A 119 -4.25 3.97 -3.45
N TYR A 120 -3.78 2.80 -3.03
CA TYR A 120 -3.94 1.55 -3.77
C TYR A 120 -5.06 0.72 -3.12
N ASN A 121 -6.29 1.19 -3.30
CA ASN A 121 -7.46 0.68 -2.60
C ASN A 121 -8.12 -0.52 -3.30
N LYS A 122 -7.60 -0.95 -4.45
CA LYS A 122 -8.09 -2.10 -5.21
C LYS A 122 -7.01 -2.55 -6.17
N ILE A 123 -7.06 -3.80 -6.63
CA ILE A 123 -6.06 -4.31 -7.60
C ILE A 123 -6.07 -3.50 -8.90
N GLN A 124 -7.21 -2.95 -9.30
CA GLN A 124 -7.29 -2.11 -10.49
C GLN A 124 -6.34 -0.90 -10.43
N ASP A 125 -6.15 -0.30 -9.25
CA ASP A 125 -5.24 0.84 -9.08
C ASP A 125 -3.78 0.41 -9.30
N ILE A 126 -3.42 -0.79 -8.80
CA ILE A 126 -2.10 -1.42 -9.01
C ILE A 126 -1.88 -1.73 -10.50
N CYS A 127 -2.90 -2.27 -11.18
CA CYS A 127 -2.84 -2.55 -12.61
C CYS A 127 -2.63 -1.28 -13.46
N ILE A 128 -3.31 -0.18 -13.12
CA ILE A 128 -3.12 1.12 -13.78
C ILE A 128 -1.68 1.61 -13.56
N MET A 129 -1.17 1.50 -12.33
CA MET A 129 0.22 1.86 -12.04
C MET A 129 1.21 1.00 -12.84
N PHE A 130 0.98 -0.31 -12.91
CA PHE A 130 1.82 -1.22 -13.69
C PHE A 130 1.78 -0.89 -15.18
N GLN A 131 0.62 -0.54 -15.73
CA GLN A 131 0.53 -0.08 -17.12
C GLN A 131 1.34 1.20 -17.35
N ASP A 132 1.25 2.17 -16.43
CA ASP A 132 1.99 3.43 -16.50
C ASP A 132 3.52 3.22 -16.42
N LEU A 133 3.95 2.19 -15.69
CA LEU A 133 5.35 1.83 -15.51
C LEU A 133 5.84 0.74 -16.49
N ASP A 134 5.00 0.28 -17.41
CA ASP A 134 5.29 -0.81 -18.36
C ASP A 134 5.71 -2.13 -17.68
N ILE A 135 5.08 -2.44 -16.54
CA ILE A 135 5.24 -3.69 -15.81
C ILE A 135 4.18 -4.67 -16.30
N ASN A 136 4.60 -5.86 -16.73
CA ASN A 136 3.67 -6.91 -17.14
C ASN A 136 2.86 -7.41 -15.93
N ASN A 137 1.56 -7.16 -15.91
CA ASN A 137 0.69 -7.56 -14.80
C ASN A 137 0.29 -9.05 -14.81
N ARG A 138 0.51 -9.78 -15.92
CA ARG A 138 0.04 -11.17 -16.07
C ARG A 138 0.68 -12.13 -15.08
N GLN A 139 1.92 -11.88 -14.69
CA GLN A 139 2.67 -12.69 -13.72
C GLN A 139 2.08 -12.63 -12.29
N PHE A 140 1.20 -11.66 -12.00
CA PHE A 140 0.56 -11.51 -10.70
C PHE A 140 -0.87 -12.06 -10.65
N LYS A 141 -1.36 -12.64 -11.76
CA LYS A 141 -2.77 -13.05 -11.93
C LYS A 141 -3.28 -13.96 -10.81
N GLU A 142 -2.44 -14.86 -10.31
CA GLU A 142 -2.81 -15.80 -9.23
C GLU A 142 -2.80 -15.14 -7.85
N ILE A 143 -2.00 -14.08 -7.67
CA ILE A 143 -1.81 -13.39 -6.40
C ILE A 143 -2.87 -12.30 -6.20
N PHE A 144 -3.29 -11.64 -7.29
CA PHE A 144 -4.27 -10.55 -7.26
C PHE A 144 -5.56 -10.86 -6.50
N PRO A 145 -6.25 -12.00 -6.73
CA PRO A 145 -7.47 -12.31 -5.98
C PRO A 145 -7.25 -12.44 -4.46
N ILE A 146 -6.05 -12.83 -4.04
CA ILE A 146 -5.70 -12.99 -2.63
C ILE A 146 -5.40 -11.62 -2.00
N LEU A 147 -4.66 -10.77 -2.70
CA LEU A 147 -4.39 -9.40 -2.26
C LEU A 147 -5.66 -8.52 -2.27
N GLU A 148 -6.57 -8.71 -3.22
CA GLU A 148 -7.87 -8.00 -3.24
C GLU A 148 -8.63 -8.25 -1.92
N LYS A 149 -8.72 -9.51 -1.47
CA LYS A 149 -9.34 -9.85 -0.18
C LYS A 149 -8.66 -9.17 1.01
N MET A 150 -7.33 -9.09 1.01
CA MET A 150 -6.57 -8.39 2.05
C MET A 150 -6.88 -6.89 2.05
N ILE A 151 -6.96 -6.28 0.86
CA ILE A 151 -7.29 -4.86 0.68
C ILE A 151 -8.73 -4.59 1.16
N GLU A 152 -9.71 -5.36 0.69
CA GLU A 152 -11.11 -5.28 1.12
C GLU A 152 -11.23 -5.44 2.63
N ARG A 153 -10.48 -6.39 3.22
CA ARG A 153 -10.45 -6.58 4.67
C ARG A 153 -9.93 -5.36 5.40
N ARG A 154 -8.84 -4.74 4.91
CA ARG A 154 -8.31 -3.49 5.46
C ARG A 154 -9.34 -2.37 5.40
N HIS A 155 -10.10 -2.22 4.31
CA HIS A 155 -11.17 -1.22 4.24
C HIS A 155 -12.25 -1.45 5.29
N ASN A 156 -12.64 -2.71 5.51
CA ASN A 156 -13.62 -3.05 6.54
C ASN A 156 -13.10 -2.72 7.94
N ILE A 157 -11.84 -3.06 8.24
CA ILE A 157 -11.21 -2.74 9.53
C ILE A 157 -11.17 -1.23 9.76
N VAL A 158 -10.65 -0.45 8.80
CA VAL A 158 -10.41 0.98 8.99
C VAL A 158 -11.70 1.81 8.96
N HIS A 159 -12.68 1.45 8.12
CA HIS A 159 -13.90 2.25 7.96
C HIS A 159 -15.09 1.76 8.78
N ARG A 160 -15.07 0.49 9.20
CA ARG A 160 -16.22 -0.15 9.88
C ARG A 160 -15.83 -0.88 11.17
N ALA A 161 -14.61 -0.70 11.66
CA ALA A 161 -14.07 -1.43 12.81
C ALA A 161 -14.23 -2.96 12.67
N ASP A 162 -14.16 -3.44 11.42
CA ASP A 162 -14.30 -4.84 11.03
C ASP A 162 -15.65 -5.52 11.37
N ARG A 163 -16.70 -4.72 11.58
CA ARG A 163 -18.04 -5.21 11.91
C ARG A 163 -18.79 -5.73 10.70
N GLN A 164 -19.61 -6.76 10.92
CA GLN A 164 -20.55 -7.30 9.93
C GLN A 164 -21.82 -6.43 9.80
N GLY A 165 -22.65 -6.69 8.79
CA GLY A 165 -23.95 -6.03 8.59
C GLY A 165 -23.90 -4.75 7.75
N THR A 166 -24.98 -3.96 7.78
CA THR A 166 -25.05 -2.57 7.26
C THR A 166 -25.15 -1.59 8.43
N LEU A 167 -25.01 -0.28 8.19
CA LEU A 167 -25.20 0.73 9.25
C LEU A 167 -26.62 0.73 9.84
N ASP A 168 -27.59 0.22 9.08
CA ASP A 168 -29.01 0.16 9.46
C ASP A 168 -29.34 -1.09 10.28
N GLU A 169 -28.47 -2.11 10.26
CA GLU A 169 -28.61 -3.32 11.07
C GLU A 169 -27.80 -3.19 12.36
N LEU A 170 -28.44 -3.31 13.52
CA LEU A 170 -27.81 -3.32 14.85
C LEU A 170 -26.94 -4.57 15.11
N ASN A 171 -26.57 -5.32 14.08
CA ASN A 171 -25.79 -6.55 14.21
C ASN A 171 -24.30 -6.19 14.23
N PHE A 172 -23.76 -5.98 15.42
CA PHE A 172 -22.41 -5.44 15.65
C PHE A 172 -21.31 -6.50 15.79
N ASN A 173 -21.53 -7.71 15.29
CA ASN A 173 -20.54 -8.77 15.41
C ASN A 173 -19.28 -8.42 14.63
N LEU A 174 -18.12 -8.61 15.27
CA LEU A 174 -16.82 -8.51 14.62
C LEU A 174 -16.67 -9.67 13.64
N THR A 175 -16.10 -9.40 12.47
CA THR A 175 -15.77 -10.48 11.55
C THR A 175 -14.53 -11.20 12.07
N PRO A 176 -14.55 -12.54 12.21
CA PRO A 176 -13.38 -13.29 12.64
C PRO A 176 -12.22 -13.13 11.65
N ILE A 177 -10.99 -13.23 12.14
CA ILE A 177 -9.78 -13.33 11.32
C ILE A 177 -8.88 -14.38 11.95
N SER A 178 -8.38 -15.31 11.13
CA SER A 178 -7.49 -16.36 11.64
C SER A 178 -6.02 -16.02 11.42
N TYR A 179 -5.16 -16.53 12.30
CA TYR A 179 -3.71 -16.48 12.10
C TYR A 179 -3.28 -17.06 10.73
N THR A 180 -3.88 -18.17 10.32
CA THR A 180 -3.59 -18.82 9.02
C THR A 180 -3.98 -17.94 7.84
N GLU A 181 -5.11 -17.24 7.93
CA GLU A 181 -5.56 -16.29 6.90
C GLU A 181 -4.59 -15.12 6.76
N LEU A 182 -4.17 -14.51 7.89
CA LEU A 182 -3.16 -13.45 7.87
C LEU A 182 -1.84 -13.95 7.28
N LEU A 183 -1.34 -15.12 7.71
CA LEU A 183 -0.12 -15.71 7.14
C LEU A 183 -0.24 -15.95 5.63
N ASN A 184 -1.41 -16.37 5.15
CA ASN A 184 -1.64 -16.54 3.73
C ASN A 184 -1.51 -15.20 2.99
N TRP A 185 -2.05 -14.10 3.52
CA TRP A 185 -1.84 -12.78 2.93
C TRP A 185 -0.39 -12.33 2.97
N ILE A 186 0.31 -12.51 4.10
CA ILE A 186 1.73 -12.16 4.23
C ILE A 186 2.56 -12.92 3.18
N ASN A 187 2.36 -14.24 3.05
CA ASN A 187 3.12 -15.06 2.11
C ASN A 187 2.81 -14.73 0.64
N ASN A 188 1.59 -14.30 0.33
CA ASN A 188 1.25 -13.87 -1.03
C ASN A 188 1.78 -12.47 -1.33
N LEU A 189 1.85 -11.57 -0.33
CA LEU A 189 2.53 -10.29 -0.49
C LEU A 189 4.04 -10.47 -0.66
N ASP A 190 4.65 -11.42 0.06
CA ASP A 190 6.05 -11.83 -0.12
C ASP A 190 6.35 -12.21 -1.57
N LYS A 191 5.57 -13.16 -2.10
CA LYS A 191 5.64 -13.61 -3.51
C LYS A 191 5.41 -12.46 -4.48
N PHE A 192 4.46 -11.56 -4.18
CA PHE A 192 4.22 -10.37 -4.98
C PHE A 192 5.47 -9.48 -5.05
N GLY A 193 6.11 -9.24 -3.90
CA GLY A 193 7.36 -8.49 -3.81
C GLY A 193 8.48 -9.15 -4.61
N GLU A 194 8.69 -10.46 -4.46
CA GLU A 194 9.69 -11.23 -5.21
C GLU A 194 9.51 -11.08 -6.73
N ILE A 195 8.30 -11.33 -7.23
CA ILE A 195 7.98 -11.20 -8.66
C ILE A 195 8.19 -9.76 -9.14
N LEU A 196 7.78 -8.76 -8.34
CA LEU A 196 7.95 -7.36 -8.67
C LEU A 196 9.43 -6.97 -8.76
N PHE A 197 10.25 -7.35 -7.78
CA PHE A 197 11.68 -7.06 -7.79
C PHE A 197 12.42 -7.76 -8.93
N ASN A 198 11.95 -8.92 -9.39
CA ASN A 198 12.50 -9.59 -10.57
C ASN A 198 12.08 -8.92 -11.89
N SER A 199 11.02 -8.10 -11.87
CA SER A 199 10.45 -7.44 -13.05
C SER A 199 10.98 -6.02 -13.31
N ILE A 200 11.68 -5.43 -12.34
CA ILE A 200 12.15 -4.03 -12.35
C ILE A 200 13.66 -3.94 -12.24
#